data_AF-A0A7S1A668-F1
#
_entry.id   AF-A0A7S1A668-F1
#
_cell.length_a   1.000
_cell.length_b   1.000
_cell.length_c   1.000
_cell.angle_alpha   90.00
_cell.angle_beta   90.00
_cell.angle_gamma   90.00
#
_symmetry.space_group_name_H-M   'P 1'
#
loop_
_entity.id
_entity.type
_entity.pdbx_description
1 polymer ?
#
loop_
_entity_poly.entity_id
_entity_poly.type
_entity_poly.pdbx_seq_one_letter_code
_entity_poly.pdbx_strand_id
1 'polypeptide(L)'
;ETSLQTFINQCFDSSTSIEASLNLLWKFQAILKRDNLRNGLESKLTVIFLTYGRELEEVVKLYEKQKQSPPLVRNLPPVAGNITWSRHLLQRIEEPMRKFEKMQTLLQQRESRRTVRVYNRVARALFEFESVWHQNWLQSVESAKAGLQATLMIKHPDNNKLYVNFDKDVFQLIRETKFLNRMGIEISENAKMALLQEEKFKLYYDELAHLLREYSRVSSGVKPITKNLLKPHIENLEFQLRPGMVSLTW
;
A
#
# COMPACT_ATOMS: atom_id res chain seq x y z
N GLU A 1 50.96 -13.55 3.25
CA GLU A 1 49.75 -13.65 4.10
C GLU A 1 49.21 -12.26 4.44
N THR A 2 50.07 -11.36 4.94
CA THR A 2 49.79 -9.94 5.18
C THR A 2 49.23 -9.18 3.98
N SER A 3 49.81 -9.33 2.78
CA SER A 3 49.34 -8.65 1.55
C SER A 3 47.87 -8.97 1.20
N LEU A 4 47.45 -10.21 1.45
CA LEU A 4 46.09 -10.69 1.16
C LEU A 4 45.09 -10.19 2.23
N GLN A 5 45.50 -10.11 3.49
CA GLN A 5 44.71 -9.44 4.54
C GLN A 5 44.55 -7.93 4.29
N THR A 6 45.60 -7.22 3.85
CA THR A 6 45.48 -5.79 3.48
C THR A 6 44.55 -5.59 2.27
N PHE A 7 44.59 -6.47 1.29
CA PHE A 7 43.67 -6.43 0.14
C PHE A 7 42.21 -6.66 0.58
N ILE A 8 41.97 -7.66 1.43
CA ILE A 8 40.64 -7.92 2.00
C ILE A 8 40.13 -6.68 2.76
N ASN A 9 40.97 -6.05 3.58
CA ASN A 9 40.60 -4.83 4.31
C ASN A 9 40.24 -3.68 3.36
N GLN A 10 41.04 -3.43 2.32
CA GLN A 10 40.76 -2.40 1.32
C GLN A 10 39.47 -2.66 0.52
N CYS A 11 39.13 -3.92 0.25
CA CYS A 11 37.86 -4.27 -0.40
C CYS A 11 36.64 -4.05 0.51
N PHE A 12 36.78 -4.26 1.82
CA PHE A 12 35.71 -3.96 2.79
C PHE A 12 35.59 -2.46 3.09
N ASP A 13 36.69 -1.72 3.04
CA ASP A 13 36.66 -0.25 3.20
C ASP A 13 36.06 0.44 1.97
N SER A 14 36.15 -0.17 0.79
CA SER A 14 35.52 0.33 -0.45
C SER A 14 34.07 -0.12 -0.65
N SER A 15 33.58 -1.12 0.09
CA SER A 15 32.20 -1.57 -0.01
C SER A 15 31.25 -0.61 0.73
N THR A 16 30.47 0.17 -0.02
CA THR A 16 29.52 1.15 0.52
C THR A 16 28.20 0.53 1.02
N SER A 17 27.88 -0.70 0.60
CA SER A 17 26.63 -1.40 0.97
C SER A 17 26.92 -2.66 1.77
N ILE A 18 26.11 -2.93 2.80
CA ILE A 18 26.14 -4.18 3.57
C ILE A 18 25.94 -5.38 2.65
N GLU A 19 25.11 -5.26 1.62
CA GLU A 19 24.85 -6.37 0.71
C GLU A 19 26.08 -6.71 -0.15
N ALA A 20 26.75 -5.67 -0.66
CA ALA A 20 28.01 -5.83 -1.39
C ALA A 20 29.10 -6.43 -0.48
N SER A 21 29.16 -5.96 0.77
CA SER A 21 30.09 -6.47 1.80
C SER A 21 29.83 -7.96 2.10
N LEU A 22 28.57 -8.36 2.27
CA LEU A 22 28.19 -9.75 2.53
C LEU A 22 28.48 -10.66 1.32
N ASN A 23 28.22 -10.20 0.10
CA ASN A 23 28.52 -10.96 -1.12
C ASN A 23 30.03 -11.14 -1.30
N LEU A 24 30.82 -10.10 -1.02
CA LEU A 24 32.28 -10.16 -1.04
C LEU A 24 32.81 -11.15 0.02
N LEU A 25 32.22 -11.12 1.22
CA LEU A 25 32.56 -12.05 2.30
C LEU A 25 32.32 -13.50 1.89
N TRP A 26 31.18 -13.81 1.24
CA TRP A 26 30.90 -15.15 0.74
C TRP A 26 31.87 -15.61 -0.35
N LYS A 27 32.23 -14.73 -1.28
CA LYS A 27 33.26 -15.03 -2.29
C LYS A 27 34.59 -15.38 -1.64
N PHE A 28 35.00 -14.61 -0.63
CA PHE A 28 36.23 -14.90 0.11
C PHE A 28 36.13 -16.18 0.94
N GLN A 29 35.00 -16.45 1.60
CA GLN A 29 34.80 -17.68 2.36
C GLN A 29 34.83 -18.94 1.48
N ALA A 30 34.37 -18.86 0.22
CA ALA A 30 34.46 -19.96 -0.73
C ALA A 30 35.89 -20.23 -1.22
N ILE A 31 36.71 -19.17 -1.33
CA ILE A 31 38.09 -19.25 -1.85
C ILE A 31 39.10 -19.59 -0.75
N LEU A 32 38.85 -19.16 0.50
CA LEU A 32 39.80 -19.22 1.60
C LEU A 32 39.48 -20.37 2.57
N LYS A 33 40.21 -21.48 2.45
CA LYS A 33 40.14 -22.64 3.36
C LYS A 33 41.11 -22.61 4.56
N ARG A 34 41.89 -21.54 4.72
CA ARG A 34 42.96 -21.43 5.74
C ARG A 34 42.45 -20.75 7.03
N ASP A 35 42.84 -21.28 8.18
CA ASP A 35 42.29 -20.88 9.49
C ASP A 35 42.67 -19.44 9.93
N ASN A 36 43.89 -18.97 9.64
CA ASN A 36 44.29 -17.57 9.94
C ASN A 36 43.44 -16.53 9.19
N LEU A 37 43.03 -16.85 7.96
CA LEU A 37 42.22 -15.97 7.13
C LEU A 37 40.74 -16.05 7.50
N ARG A 38 40.28 -17.19 8.05
CA ARG A 38 38.94 -17.32 8.67
C ARG A 38 38.78 -16.42 9.89
N ASN A 39 39.75 -16.37 10.79
CA ASN A 39 39.69 -15.50 11.96
C ASN A 39 39.62 -14.01 11.55
N GLY A 40 40.37 -13.61 10.52
CA GLY A 40 40.28 -12.27 9.93
C GLY A 40 38.89 -11.97 9.35
N LEU A 41 38.29 -12.95 8.65
CA LEU A 41 36.94 -12.84 8.09
C LEU A 41 35.86 -12.75 9.18
N GLU A 42 35.97 -13.51 10.28
CA GLU A 42 35.05 -13.44 11.41
C GLU A 42 35.07 -12.05 12.06
N SER A 43 36.26 -11.47 12.27
CA SER A 43 36.37 -10.11 12.81
C SER A 43 35.69 -9.06 11.90
N LYS A 44 35.80 -9.21 10.58
CA LYS A 44 35.12 -8.34 9.61
C LYS A 44 33.62 -8.58 9.59
N LEU A 45 33.17 -9.81 9.77
CA LEU A 45 31.75 -10.12 9.87
C LEU A 45 31.12 -9.43 11.09
N THR A 46 31.79 -9.44 12.25
CA THR A 46 31.34 -8.69 13.43
C THR A 46 31.21 -7.20 13.13
N VAL A 47 32.15 -6.60 12.40
CA VAL A 47 32.05 -5.18 11.99
C VAL A 47 30.85 -4.94 11.07
N ILE A 48 30.64 -5.80 10.06
CA ILE A 48 29.49 -5.68 9.15
C ILE A 48 28.17 -5.83 9.93
N PHE A 49 28.14 -6.71 10.92
CA PHE A 49 26.97 -6.90 11.77
C PHE A 49 26.68 -5.69 12.67
N LEU A 50 27.71 -5.02 13.18
CA LEU A 50 27.55 -3.75 13.91
C LEU A 50 27.01 -2.64 12.99
N THR A 51 27.49 -2.57 11.75
CA THR A 51 26.95 -1.64 10.74
C THR A 51 25.48 -1.94 10.42
N TYR A 52 25.12 -3.23 10.30
CA TYR A 52 23.72 -3.64 10.14
C TYR A 52 22.85 -3.22 11.33
N GLY A 53 23.36 -3.32 12.55
CA GLY A 53 22.67 -2.80 13.74
C GLY A 53 22.37 -1.30 13.65
N ARG A 54 23.29 -0.50 13.10
CA ARG A 54 23.07 0.94 12.87
C ARG A 54 22.05 1.20 11.77
N GLU A 55 22.13 0.51 10.64
CA GLU A 55 21.14 0.62 9.57
C GLU A 55 19.74 0.22 10.04
N LEU A 56 19.65 -0.79 10.91
CA LEU A 56 18.39 -1.20 11.52
C LEU A 56 17.80 -0.09 12.38
N GLU A 57 18.61 0.59 13.20
CA GLU A 57 18.18 1.77 13.97
C GLU A 57 17.75 2.94 13.07
N GLU A 58 18.41 3.15 11.92
CA GLU A 58 17.97 4.13 10.93
C GLU A 58 16.63 3.76 10.30
N VAL A 59 16.39 2.48 10.00
CA VAL A 59 15.10 1.99 9.52
C VAL A 59 14.02 2.19 10.57
N VAL A 60 14.31 1.99 11.86
CA VAL A 60 13.35 2.30 12.96
C VAL A 60 13.00 3.77 12.96
N LYS A 61 13.99 4.67 12.91
CA LYS A 61 13.76 6.12 12.87
C LYS A 61 12.96 6.53 11.64
N LEU A 62 13.27 5.92 10.49
CA LEU A 62 12.52 6.16 9.25
C LEU A 62 11.07 5.68 9.38
N TYR A 63 10.85 4.51 9.97
CA TYR A 63 9.51 4.00 10.25
C TYR A 63 8.75 4.95 11.17
N GLU A 64 9.29 5.36 12.31
CA GLU A 64 8.63 6.29 13.24
C GLU A 64 8.31 7.64 12.59
N LYS A 65 9.23 8.17 11.78
CA LYS A 65 9.06 9.46 11.10
C LYS A 65 8.01 9.40 9.98
N GLN A 66 7.96 8.30 9.23
CA GLN A 66 7.13 8.18 8.03
C GLN A 66 5.86 7.34 8.23
N LYS A 67 5.63 6.77 9.42
CA LYS A 67 4.45 5.94 9.74
C LYS A 67 3.12 6.64 9.43
N GLN A 68 3.06 7.96 9.60
CA GLN A 68 1.84 8.74 9.37
C GLN A 68 1.62 9.10 7.89
N SER A 69 2.70 9.21 7.10
CA SER A 69 2.64 9.56 5.68
C SER A 69 3.85 8.99 4.95
N PRO A 70 3.84 7.70 4.59
CA PRO A 70 4.96 7.12 3.87
C PRO A 70 5.05 7.76 2.47
N PRO A 71 6.26 7.89 1.90
CA PRO A 71 6.43 8.38 0.54
C PRO A 71 5.80 7.37 -0.43
N LEU A 72 4.61 7.70 -0.92
CA LEU A 72 3.87 6.87 -1.86
C LEU A 72 4.38 7.07 -3.29
N VAL A 73 4.54 5.97 -4.02
CA VAL A 73 4.79 6.02 -5.47
C VAL A 73 3.56 6.63 -6.15
N ARG A 74 3.78 7.52 -7.12
CA ARG A 74 2.70 8.22 -7.84
C ARG A 74 1.69 7.22 -8.42
N ASN A 75 0.40 7.51 -8.24
CA ASN A 75 -0.75 6.70 -8.68
C ASN A 75 -1.04 5.41 -7.87
N LEU A 76 -0.32 5.14 -6.78
CA LEU A 76 -0.74 4.07 -5.87
C LEU A 76 -1.88 4.56 -4.97
N PRO A 77 -2.93 3.74 -4.76
CA PRO A 77 -3.90 4.01 -3.72
C PRO A 77 -3.26 4.01 -2.32
N PRO A 78 -3.81 4.77 -1.36
CA PRO A 78 -3.19 4.98 -0.05
C PRO A 78 -3.00 3.68 0.74
N VAL A 79 -4.01 2.81 0.80
CA VAL A 79 -3.90 1.54 1.54
C VAL A 79 -2.82 0.63 0.92
N ALA A 80 -2.92 0.42 -0.40
CA ALA A 80 -1.99 -0.45 -1.12
C ALA A 80 -0.55 0.07 -1.06
N GLY A 81 -0.34 1.38 -1.13
CA GLY A 81 0.98 1.98 -1.04
C GLY A 81 1.57 1.95 0.37
N ASN A 82 0.76 2.11 1.42
CA ASN A 82 1.21 1.95 2.81
C ASN A 82 1.68 0.51 3.08
N ILE A 83 0.93 -0.48 2.60
CA ILE A 83 1.31 -1.91 2.71
C ILE A 83 2.57 -2.21 1.87
N THR A 84 2.67 -1.64 0.66
CA THR A 84 3.87 -1.81 -0.18
C THR A 84 5.11 -1.23 0.49
N TRP A 85 4.99 -0.06 1.12
CA TRP A 85 6.08 0.57 1.86
C TRP A 85 6.51 -0.27 3.07
N SER A 86 5.57 -0.78 3.87
CA SER A 86 5.90 -1.63 5.02
C SER A 86 6.57 -2.93 4.59
N ARG A 87 6.09 -3.56 3.50
CA ARG A 87 6.72 -4.76 2.92
C ARG A 87 8.12 -4.48 2.38
N HIS A 88 8.34 -3.33 1.75
CA HIS A 88 9.66 -2.95 1.26
C HIS A 88 10.66 -2.77 2.42
N LEU A 89 10.24 -2.12 3.51
CA LEU A 89 11.06 -2.00 4.72
C LEU A 89 11.35 -3.37 5.35
N LEU A 90 10.34 -4.24 5.40
CA LEU A 90 10.50 -5.60 5.91
C LEU A 90 11.51 -6.40 5.08
N GLN A 91 11.38 -6.38 3.75
CA GLN A 91 12.31 -7.06 2.85
C GLN A 91 13.75 -6.53 3.01
N ARG A 92 13.91 -5.20 3.13
CA ARG A 92 15.21 -4.56 3.33
C ARG A 92 15.91 -5.01 4.63
N ILE A 93 15.16 -5.20 5.73
CA ILE A 93 15.75 -5.69 6.98
C ILE A 93 15.93 -7.20 6.99
N GLU A 94 15.08 -7.95 6.27
CA GLU A 94 15.07 -9.41 6.24
C GLU A 94 16.18 -9.99 5.35
N GLU A 95 16.48 -9.37 4.21
CA GLU A 95 17.51 -9.84 3.28
C GLU A 95 18.89 -10.03 3.94
N PRO A 96 19.45 -9.03 4.66
CA PRO A 96 20.70 -9.22 5.39
C PRO A 96 20.55 -10.24 6.53
N MET A 97 19.41 -10.23 7.23
CA MET A 97 19.18 -11.12 8.38
C MET A 97 19.18 -12.60 7.98
N ARG A 98 18.56 -12.97 6.85
CA ARG A 98 18.60 -14.33 6.30
C ARG A 98 20.02 -14.77 5.93
N LYS A 99 20.87 -13.84 5.47
CA LYS A 99 22.29 -14.12 5.18
C LYS A 99 23.08 -14.38 6.48
N PHE A 100 22.79 -13.64 7.54
CA PHE A 100 23.38 -13.85 8.86
C PHE A 100 22.88 -15.14 9.56
N GLU A 101 21.63 -15.54 9.33
CA GLU A 101 21.04 -16.77 9.90
C GLU A 101 21.80 -18.04 9.48
N LYS A 102 22.26 -18.09 8.23
CA LYS A 102 23.12 -19.18 7.73
C LYS A 102 24.46 -19.29 8.48
N MET A 103 24.88 -18.23 9.18
CA MET A 103 26.11 -18.15 9.96
C MET A 103 25.80 -18.19 11.46
N GLN A 104 25.17 -19.29 11.90
CA GLN A 104 24.61 -19.46 13.25
C GLN A 104 25.62 -19.23 14.39
N THR A 105 26.92 -19.41 14.13
CA THR A 105 28.02 -19.15 15.07
C THR A 105 28.10 -17.69 15.53
N LEU A 106 27.74 -16.74 14.69
CA LEU A 106 27.81 -15.30 14.99
C LEU A 106 26.56 -14.79 15.73
N LEU A 107 25.41 -15.43 15.52
CA LEU A 107 24.16 -15.12 16.21
C LEU A 107 24.14 -15.55 17.69
N GLN A 108 25.07 -16.42 18.10
CA GLN A 108 25.19 -16.86 19.49
C GLN A 108 26.01 -15.89 20.36
N GLN A 109 26.76 -14.97 19.74
CA GLN A 109 27.56 -13.98 20.46
C GLN A 109 26.67 -13.02 21.27
N ARG A 110 27.20 -12.50 22.39
CA ARG A 110 26.43 -11.60 23.27
C ARG A 110 26.00 -10.32 22.56
N GLU A 111 26.83 -9.82 21.65
CA GLU A 111 26.59 -8.58 20.89
C GLU A 111 25.45 -8.74 19.87
N SER A 112 25.31 -9.92 19.26
CA SER A 112 24.28 -10.16 18.24
C SER A 112 22.87 -10.28 18.82
N ARG A 113 22.74 -10.72 20.08
CA ARG A 113 21.44 -10.80 20.77
C ARG A 113 20.70 -9.46 20.84
N ARG A 114 21.41 -8.34 20.96
CA ARG A 114 20.79 -7.00 20.99
C ARG A 114 20.15 -6.68 19.65
N THR A 115 20.91 -6.80 18.56
CA THR A 115 20.43 -6.52 17.19
C THR A 115 19.30 -7.45 16.79
N VAL A 116 19.37 -8.75 17.13
CA VAL A 116 18.29 -9.72 16.88
C VAL A 116 16.98 -9.31 17.57
N ARG A 117 17.06 -8.83 18.82
CA ARG A 117 15.86 -8.33 19.54
C ARG A 117 15.26 -7.09 18.88
N VAL A 118 16.10 -6.16 18.42
CA VAL A 118 15.64 -4.98 17.69
C VAL A 118 14.98 -5.40 16.37
N TYR A 119 15.61 -6.33 15.63
CA TYR A 119 15.06 -6.86 14.38
C TYR A 119 13.68 -7.47 14.60
N ASN A 120 13.54 -8.38 15.57
CA ASN A 120 12.25 -9.03 15.86
C ASN A 120 11.18 -8.02 16.29
N ARG A 121 11.55 -6.98 17.03
CA ARG A 121 10.63 -5.91 17.43
C ARG A 121 10.14 -5.12 16.22
N VAL A 122 11.05 -4.74 15.31
CA VAL A 122 10.73 -3.96 14.10
C VAL A 122 9.92 -4.81 13.12
N ALA A 123 10.32 -6.06 12.89
CA ALA A 123 9.60 -6.99 12.04
C ALA A 123 8.17 -7.21 12.54
N ARG A 124 7.98 -7.41 13.86
CA ARG A 124 6.64 -7.50 14.46
C ARG A 124 5.84 -6.20 14.26
N ALA A 125 6.43 -5.03 14.49
CA ALA A 125 5.76 -3.75 14.31
C ALA A 125 5.35 -3.50 12.83
N LEU A 126 6.17 -3.92 11.87
CA LEU A 126 5.86 -3.83 10.43
C LEU A 126 4.72 -4.80 10.05
N PHE A 127 4.71 -6.00 10.62
CA PHE A 127 3.64 -6.98 10.38
C PHE A 127 2.30 -6.53 11.01
N GLU A 128 2.34 -5.99 12.24
CA GLU A 128 1.17 -5.40 12.89
C GLU A 128 0.63 -4.21 12.10
N PHE A 129 1.51 -3.36 11.55
CA PHE A 129 1.11 -2.26 10.68
C PHE A 129 0.39 -2.75 9.42
N GLU A 130 0.95 -3.74 8.72
CA GLU A 130 0.29 -4.36 7.56
C GLU A 130 -1.09 -4.94 7.93
N SER A 131 -1.17 -5.63 9.06
CA SER A 131 -2.41 -6.25 9.55
C SER A 131 -3.50 -5.21 9.86
N VAL A 132 -3.15 -4.10 10.51
CA VAL A 132 -4.10 -3.01 10.81
C VAL A 132 -4.60 -2.36 9.52
N TRP A 133 -3.72 -2.11 8.54
CA TRP A 133 -4.14 -1.54 7.26
C TRP A 133 -5.03 -2.49 6.46
N HIS A 134 -4.73 -3.79 6.48
CA HIS A 134 -5.57 -4.80 5.83
C HIS A 134 -6.95 -4.93 6.49
N GLN A 135 -7.02 -4.91 7.82
CA GLN A 135 -8.29 -4.93 8.56
C GLN A 135 -9.13 -3.68 8.29
N ASN A 136 -8.52 -2.49 8.32
CA ASN A 136 -9.21 -1.25 8.00
C ASN A 136 -9.75 -1.28 6.56
N TRP A 137 -8.97 -1.81 5.63
CA TRP A 137 -9.40 -1.97 4.24
C TRP A 137 -10.59 -2.93 4.11
N LEU A 138 -10.59 -4.06 4.83
CA LEU A 138 -11.74 -4.99 4.86
C LEU A 138 -13.00 -4.29 5.37
N GLN A 139 -12.88 -3.48 6.44
CA GLN A 139 -13.99 -2.70 6.97
C GLN A 139 -14.48 -1.64 5.98
N SER A 140 -13.58 -0.97 5.25
CA SER A 140 -13.94 -0.04 4.19
C SER A 140 -14.65 -0.73 3.03
N VAL A 141 -14.25 -1.95 2.65
CA VAL A 141 -14.95 -2.75 1.63
C VAL A 141 -16.38 -3.10 2.08
N GLU A 142 -16.56 -3.46 3.35
CA GLU A 142 -17.88 -3.74 3.90
C GLU A 142 -18.76 -2.49 3.98
N SER A 143 -18.17 -1.36 4.40
CA SER A 143 -18.84 -0.05 4.41
C SER A 143 -19.22 0.39 3.01
N ALA A 144 -18.36 0.17 2.02
CA ALA A 144 -18.64 0.43 0.61
C ALA A 144 -19.80 -0.43 0.08
N LYS A 145 -19.87 -1.71 0.48
CA LYS A 145 -21.01 -2.58 0.15
C LYS A 145 -22.33 -2.04 0.73
N ALA A 146 -22.32 -1.56 1.96
CA ALA A 146 -23.47 -0.88 2.55
C ALA A 146 -23.79 0.43 1.81
N GLY A 147 -22.77 1.18 1.38
CA GLY A 147 -22.90 2.40 0.58
C GLY A 147 -23.53 2.16 -0.80
N LEU A 148 -23.28 1.01 -1.42
CA LEU A 148 -23.93 0.62 -2.69
C LEU A 148 -25.44 0.40 -2.52
N GLN A 149 -25.92 0.08 -1.32
CA GLN A 149 -27.36 0.00 -1.03
C GLN A 149 -28.02 1.39 -0.90
N ALA A 150 -27.27 2.47 -1.04
CA ALA A 150 -27.85 3.81 -1.08
C ALA A 150 -28.54 4.07 -2.44
N THR A 151 -29.51 4.97 -2.43
CA THR A 151 -30.27 5.36 -3.63
C THR A 151 -29.35 6.00 -4.66
N LEU A 152 -29.58 5.75 -5.96
CA LEU A 152 -28.72 6.24 -7.05
C LEU A 152 -28.58 7.77 -7.11
N MET A 153 -29.60 8.52 -6.69
CA MET A 153 -29.64 9.99 -6.77
C MET A 153 -30.11 10.63 -5.45
N ILE A 154 -29.44 11.72 -5.05
CA ILE A 154 -29.84 12.57 -3.92
C ILE A 154 -30.17 13.98 -4.44
N LYS A 155 -31.27 14.56 -3.95
CA LYS A 155 -31.58 15.99 -4.13
C LYS A 155 -30.91 16.80 -3.03
N HIS A 156 -30.07 17.77 -3.40
CA HIS A 156 -29.48 18.69 -2.42
C HIS A 156 -30.56 19.64 -1.86
N PRO A 157 -30.71 19.76 -0.53
CA PRO A 157 -31.81 20.50 0.10
C PRO A 157 -31.87 21.99 -0.30
N ASP A 158 -30.71 22.65 -0.47
CA ASP A 158 -30.68 24.09 -0.73
C ASP A 158 -30.78 24.51 -2.21
N ASN A 159 -30.39 23.65 -3.15
CA ASN A 159 -30.27 24.03 -4.56
C ASN A 159 -31.23 23.25 -5.47
N ASN A 160 -31.97 22.28 -4.92
CA ASN A 160 -32.87 21.38 -5.65
C ASN A 160 -32.19 20.65 -6.83
N LYS A 161 -30.85 20.59 -6.84
CA LYS A 161 -30.05 19.92 -7.87
C LYS A 161 -29.86 18.45 -7.49
N LEU A 162 -30.02 17.59 -8.48
CA LEU A 162 -29.81 16.16 -8.38
C LEU A 162 -28.31 15.86 -8.52
N TYR A 163 -27.78 15.06 -7.60
CA TYR A 163 -26.42 14.53 -7.67
C TYR A 163 -26.47 13.00 -7.71
N VAL A 164 -25.54 12.41 -8.46
CA VAL A 164 -25.29 10.97 -8.43
C VAL A 164 -24.72 10.64 -7.05
N ASN A 165 -25.42 9.79 -6.31
CA ASN A 165 -24.98 9.34 -5.00
C ASN A 165 -24.07 8.11 -5.16
N PHE A 166 -22.88 8.35 -5.71
CA PHE A 166 -21.84 7.34 -5.81
C PHE A 166 -20.63 7.79 -5.02
N ASP A 167 -20.20 6.95 -4.10
CA ASP A 167 -19.00 7.23 -3.32
C ASP A 167 -17.75 6.94 -4.16
N LYS A 168 -16.92 7.98 -4.37
CA LYS A 168 -15.66 7.86 -5.11
C LYS A 168 -14.70 6.88 -4.44
N ASP A 169 -14.88 6.65 -3.14
CA ASP A 169 -14.10 5.70 -2.37
C ASP A 169 -14.29 4.26 -2.87
N VAL A 170 -15.45 3.93 -3.48
CA VAL A 170 -15.67 2.61 -4.11
C VAL A 170 -14.69 2.38 -5.26
N PHE A 171 -14.47 3.38 -6.14
CA PHE A 171 -13.49 3.24 -7.22
C PHE A 171 -12.06 3.16 -6.69
N GLN A 172 -11.77 3.83 -5.59
CA GLN A 172 -10.48 3.71 -4.91
C GLN A 172 -10.27 2.30 -4.36
N LEU A 173 -11.28 1.73 -3.68
CA LEU A 173 -11.26 0.37 -3.14
C LEU A 173 -11.13 -0.69 -4.23
N ILE A 174 -11.78 -0.50 -5.38
CA ILE A 174 -11.62 -1.40 -6.54
C ILE A 174 -10.17 -1.36 -7.06
N ARG A 175 -9.57 -0.16 -7.16
CA ARG A 175 -8.16 -0.03 -7.52
C ARG A 175 -7.26 -0.71 -6.48
N GLU A 176 -7.51 -0.49 -5.19
CA GLU A 176 -6.79 -1.15 -4.09
C GLU A 176 -6.86 -2.67 -4.20
N THR A 177 -8.05 -3.21 -4.47
CA THR A 177 -8.28 -4.65 -4.67
C THR A 177 -7.38 -5.22 -5.77
N LYS A 178 -7.25 -4.53 -6.92
CA LYS A 178 -6.34 -4.96 -8.01
C LYS A 178 -4.88 -5.04 -7.56
N PHE A 179 -4.42 -4.04 -6.81
CA PHE A 179 -3.04 -4.01 -6.31
C PHE A 179 -2.80 -5.08 -5.24
N LEU A 180 -3.74 -5.27 -4.30
CA LEU A 180 -3.66 -6.32 -3.28
C LEU A 180 -3.64 -7.72 -3.90
N ASN A 181 -4.41 -7.94 -4.97
CA ASN A 181 -4.44 -9.22 -5.68
C ASN A 181 -3.08 -9.52 -6.29
N ARG A 182 -2.48 -8.51 -6.93
CA ARG A 182 -1.14 -8.62 -7.53
C ARG A 182 -0.05 -8.84 -6.49
N MET A 183 -0.24 -8.33 -5.27
CA MET A 183 0.66 -8.53 -4.13
C MET A 183 0.49 -9.90 -3.44
N GLY A 184 -0.44 -10.74 -3.90
CA GLY A 184 -0.71 -12.05 -3.32
C GLY A 184 -1.37 -12.02 -1.94
N ILE A 185 -2.02 -10.90 -1.59
CA ILE A 185 -2.78 -10.78 -0.34
C ILE A 185 -4.16 -11.41 -0.56
N GLU A 186 -4.65 -12.17 0.42
CA GLU A 186 -6.00 -12.72 0.36
C GLU A 186 -7.04 -11.60 0.40
N ILE A 187 -7.91 -11.63 -0.61
CA ILE A 187 -8.96 -10.63 -0.84
C ILE A 187 -10.30 -11.22 -0.39
N SER A 188 -11.12 -10.41 0.28
CA SER A 188 -12.49 -10.80 0.63
C SER A 188 -13.36 -11.05 -0.61
N GLU A 189 -14.31 -11.97 -0.51
CA GLU A 189 -15.20 -12.28 -1.64
C GLU A 189 -15.98 -11.05 -2.12
N ASN A 190 -16.37 -10.17 -1.20
CA ASN A 190 -17.03 -8.89 -1.52
C ASN A 190 -16.15 -8.01 -2.44
N ALA A 191 -14.85 -7.91 -2.16
CA ALA A 191 -13.94 -7.12 -2.99
C ALA A 191 -13.73 -7.74 -4.38
N LYS A 192 -13.70 -9.07 -4.50
CA LYS A 192 -13.65 -9.75 -5.81
C LYS A 192 -14.92 -9.49 -6.63
N MET A 193 -16.09 -9.57 -6.00
CA MET A 193 -17.36 -9.28 -6.67
C MET A 193 -17.43 -7.83 -7.15
N ALA A 194 -17.01 -6.87 -6.30
CA ALA A 194 -16.92 -5.46 -6.68
C ALA A 194 -15.94 -5.22 -7.85
N LEU A 195 -14.83 -5.95 -7.88
CA LEU A 195 -13.86 -5.89 -8.98
C LEU A 195 -14.47 -6.37 -10.31
N LEU A 196 -15.25 -7.45 -10.31
CA LEU A 196 -15.93 -7.97 -11.49
C LEU A 196 -17.01 -7.02 -12.02
N GLN A 197 -17.62 -6.24 -11.14
CA GLN A 197 -18.68 -5.28 -11.48
C GLN A 197 -18.15 -3.87 -11.82
N GLU A 198 -16.83 -3.63 -11.78
CA GLU A 198 -16.23 -2.32 -12.00
C GLU A 198 -16.68 -1.65 -13.31
N GLU A 199 -16.74 -2.40 -14.41
CA GLU A 199 -17.13 -1.86 -15.72
C GLU A 199 -18.59 -1.40 -15.71
N LYS A 200 -19.47 -2.16 -15.05
CA LYS A 200 -20.89 -1.80 -14.91
C LYS A 200 -21.05 -0.55 -14.05
N PHE A 201 -20.34 -0.47 -12.92
CA PHE A 201 -20.38 0.71 -12.06
C PHE A 201 -19.90 1.97 -12.78
N LYS A 202 -18.82 1.87 -13.57
CA LYS A 202 -18.34 3.01 -14.38
C LYS A 202 -19.37 3.43 -15.43
N LEU A 203 -19.94 2.47 -16.16
CA LEU A 203 -20.94 2.76 -17.17
C LEU A 203 -22.16 3.46 -16.57
N TYR A 204 -22.74 2.89 -15.51
CA TYR A 204 -23.90 3.48 -14.84
C TYR A 204 -23.60 4.84 -14.23
N TYR A 205 -22.41 5.02 -13.66
CA TYR A 205 -21.98 6.32 -13.15
C TYR A 205 -21.86 7.37 -14.27
N ASP A 206 -21.24 7.02 -15.40
CA ASP A 206 -21.07 7.94 -16.52
C ASP A 206 -22.40 8.30 -17.20
N GLU A 207 -23.28 7.31 -17.38
CA GLU A 207 -24.64 7.51 -17.93
C GLU A 207 -25.49 8.39 -17.01
N LEU A 208 -25.54 8.11 -15.70
CA LEU A 208 -26.27 8.92 -14.74
C LEU A 208 -25.67 10.33 -14.63
N ALA A 209 -24.35 10.45 -14.61
CA ALA A 209 -23.69 11.75 -14.57
C ALA A 209 -23.92 12.56 -15.87
N HIS A 210 -24.03 11.90 -17.02
CA HIS A 210 -24.41 12.56 -18.26
C HIS A 210 -25.87 13.00 -18.23
N LEU A 211 -26.79 12.11 -17.82
CA LEU A 211 -28.21 12.42 -17.71
C LEU A 211 -28.47 13.61 -16.78
N LEU A 212 -27.82 13.66 -15.62
CA LEU A 212 -27.97 14.77 -14.67
C LEU A 212 -27.39 16.08 -15.21
N ARG A 213 -26.27 16.02 -15.95
CA ARG A 213 -25.71 17.19 -16.63
C ARG A 213 -26.67 17.72 -17.69
N GLU A 214 -27.25 16.84 -18.49
CA GLU A 214 -28.24 17.21 -19.50
C GLU A 214 -29.53 17.75 -18.88
N TYR A 215 -30.01 17.15 -17.80
CA TYR A 215 -31.15 17.66 -17.04
C TYR A 215 -30.87 19.07 -16.50
N SER A 216 -29.70 19.31 -15.90
CA SER A 216 -29.31 20.64 -15.43
C SER A 216 -29.18 21.64 -16.58
N ARG A 217 -28.64 21.23 -17.74
CA ARG A 217 -28.49 22.07 -18.94
C ARG A 217 -29.86 22.50 -19.46
N VAL A 218 -30.77 21.54 -19.67
CA VAL A 218 -32.13 21.80 -20.16
C VAL A 218 -32.92 22.64 -19.16
N SER A 219 -32.85 22.30 -17.86
CA SER A 219 -33.54 23.05 -16.79
C SER A 219 -33.06 24.51 -16.70
N SER A 220 -31.76 24.76 -16.90
CA SER A 220 -31.20 26.12 -16.95
C SER A 220 -31.58 26.91 -18.21
N GLY A 221 -31.92 26.23 -19.31
CA GLY A 221 -32.34 26.84 -20.57
C GLY A 221 -33.82 27.24 -20.63
N VAL A 222 -34.65 26.79 -19.66
CA VAL A 222 -36.07 27.13 -19.62
C VAL A 222 -36.25 28.57 -19.12
N LYS A 223 -36.70 29.47 -20.01
CA LYS A 223 -37.06 30.85 -19.66
C LYS A 223 -38.22 30.87 -18.65
N PRO A 224 -38.23 31.80 -17.68
CA PRO A 224 -39.25 31.84 -16.62
C PRO A 224 -40.69 31.97 -17.15
N ILE A 225 -40.86 32.56 -18.34
CA ILE A 225 -42.16 32.77 -19.01
C ILE A 225 -42.76 31.45 -19.53
N THR A 226 -41.93 30.51 -20.00
CA THR A 226 -42.38 29.20 -20.53
C THR A 226 -42.43 28.12 -19.46
N LYS A 227 -41.94 28.42 -18.24
CA LYS A 227 -41.88 27.48 -17.11
C LYS A 227 -43.25 26.92 -16.73
N ASN A 228 -44.31 27.72 -16.80
CA ASN A 228 -45.68 27.25 -16.49
C ASN A 228 -46.25 26.32 -17.57
N LEU A 229 -45.80 26.45 -18.83
CA LEU A 229 -46.24 25.58 -19.93
C LEU A 229 -45.46 24.25 -19.95
N LEU A 230 -44.18 24.27 -19.57
CA LEU A 230 -43.32 23.08 -19.51
C LEU A 230 -43.42 22.29 -18.19
N LYS A 231 -44.08 22.82 -17.15
CA LYS A 231 -44.31 22.13 -15.86
C LYS A 231 -44.74 20.65 -16.00
N PRO A 232 -45.77 20.28 -16.78
CA PRO A 232 -46.18 18.88 -16.88
C PRO A 232 -45.10 17.97 -17.50
N HIS A 233 -44.28 18.50 -18.41
CA HIS A 233 -43.17 17.74 -19.00
C HIS A 233 -42.00 17.58 -18.03
N ILE A 234 -41.71 18.60 -17.21
CA ILE A 234 -40.70 18.55 -16.15
C ILE A 234 -41.13 17.59 -15.04
N GLU A 235 -42.41 17.62 -14.65
CA GLU A 235 -42.97 16.71 -13.65
C GLU A 235 -42.97 15.25 -14.13
N ASN A 236 -43.25 15.00 -15.40
CA ASN A 236 -43.14 13.66 -15.98
C ASN A 236 -41.68 13.17 -15.98
N LEU A 237 -40.72 14.04 -16.33
CA LEU A 237 -39.29 13.71 -16.22
C LEU A 237 -38.88 13.42 -14.77
N GLU A 238 -39.33 14.21 -13.81
CA GLU A 238 -39.08 13.95 -12.39
C GLU A 238 -39.74 12.64 -11.93
N PHE A 239 -40.92 12.31 -12.44
CA PHE A 239 -41.59 11.04 -12.16
C PHE A 239 -40.78 9.84 -12.68
N GLN A 240 -40.22 9.93 -13.88
CA GLN A 240 -39.31 8.89 -14.41
C GLN A 240 -38.00 8.78 -13.61
N LEU A 241 -37.57 9.86 -12.95
CA LEU A 241 -36.37 9.87 -12.10
C LEU A 241 -36.64 9.43 -10.65
N ARG A 242 -37.91 9.41 -10.20
CA ARG A 242 -38.29 8.98 -8.84
C ARG A 242 -37.81 7.58 -8.46
N PRO A 243 -37.87 6.55 -9.33
CA PRO A 243 -37.35 5.22 -8.99
C PRO A 243 -35.87 5.25 -8.63
N GLY A 244 -35.07 6.10 -9.30
CA GLY A 244 -33.65 6.30 -8.98
C GLY A 244 -33.38 7.04 -7.67
N MET A 245 -34.39 7.70 -7.10
CA MET A 245 -34.32 8.41 -5.82
C MET A 245 -34.87 7.60 -4.64
N VAL A 246 -35.62 6.53 -4.89
CA VAL A 246 -36.40 5.85 -3.84
C VAL A 246 -36.17 4.34 -3.79
N SER A 247 -36.07 3.66 -4.94
CA SER A 247 -36.09 2.19 -5.00
C SER A 247 -34.84 1.57 -5.61
N LEU A 248 -34.17 2.26 -6.53
CA LEU A 248 -32.98 1.73 -7.20
C LEU A 248 -31.72 2.03 -6.39
N THR A 249 -30.89 1.01 -6.27
CA THR A 249 -29.59 1.00 -5.59
C THR A 249 -28.52 0.51 -6.57
N TRP A 250 -27.25 0.63 -6.21
CA TRP A 250 -26.11 0.33 -7.09
C TRP A 250 -25.83 -1.17 -7.22
#